data_AF-A0A3M1GXE2-F1
#
_entry.id   AF-A0A3M1GXE2-F1
#
_cell.length_a   1.000
_cell.length_b   1.000
_cell.length_c   1.000
_cell.angle_alpha   90.00
_cell.angle_beta   90.00
_cell.angle_gamma   90.00
#
_symmetry.space_group_name_H-M   'P 1'
#
loop_
_entity.id
_entity.type
_entity.pdbx_description
1 polymer ?
#
loop_
_entity_poly.entity_id
_entity_poly.type
_entity_poly.pdbx_seq_one_letter_code
_entity_poly.pdbx_strand_id
1 'polypeptide(L)'
;QNTPALYLENTSPPSLIATKGFFQLPDRVMRFLLASRLSYILKGFSFLAKIHARQLEELVHGLFEFYQRKGGLPNSAEMAKKIKSSLSRKTRKALDPMIATYLERNIQIDYEKYMIQIEEGAFRTGLLFSNSLKASLTGLKEYYQLQESLKEILKKNPLFQRFILYGISSEYLALRKSLGLSV
;
A
#
# COMPACT_ATOMS: atom_id res chain seq x y z
N GLN A 1 -25.29 -3.79 7.53
CA GLN A 1 -24.55 -2.65 8.09
C GLN A 1 -23.79 -1.98 6.96
N ASN A 2 -23.99 -0.68 6.70
CA ASN A 2 -23.33 0.05 5.63
C ASN A 2 -22.01 0.63 6.12
N THR A 3 -20.97 -0.20 6.24
CA THR A 3 -19.64 0.25 6.64
C THR A 3 -19.12 1.26 5.61
N PRO A 4 -18.73 2.48 6.02
CA PRO A 4 -18.19 3.48 5.10
C PRO A 4 -16.83 2.98 4.60
N ALA A 5 -16.73 2.68 3.31
CA ALA A 5 -15.53 2.05 2.77
C ALA A 5 -15.21 2.55 1.36
N LEU A 6 -13.91 2.68 1.10
CA LEU A 6 -13.33 2.97 -0.20
C LEU A 6 -12.36 1.85 -0.56
N TYR A 7 -12.75 1.01 -1.52
CA TYR A 7 -12.00 -0.14 -1.98
C TYR A 7 -11.22 0.20 -3.25
N LEU A 8 -10.03 -0.38 -3.38
CA LEU A 8 -9.26 -0.36 -4.62
C LEU A 8 -9.29 -1.75 -5.26
N GLU A 9 -9.89 -1.83 -6.44
CA GLU A 9 -9.90 -3.04 -7.28
C GLU A 9 -8.77 -3.01 -8.29
N ASN A 10 -8.03 -4.11 -8.36
CA ASN A 10 -6.93 -4.28 -9.31
C ASN A 10 -7.46 -4.75 -10.68
N THR A 11 -8.28 -3.92 -11.31
CA THR A 11 -8.75 -4.07 -12.69
C THR A 11 -7.82 -3.36 -13.68
N SER A 12 -8.06 -3.49 -14.98
CA SER A 12 -7.37 -2.71 -16.03
C SER A 12 -8.40 -1.87 -16.80
N PRO A 13 -8.55 -0.56 -16.53
CA PRO A 13 -7.79 0.25 -15.55
C PRO A 13 -8.18 -0.04 -14.08
N PRO A 14 -7.34 0.29 -13.07
CA PRO A 14 -7.69 0.14 -11.65
C PRO A 14 -8.93 0.95 -11.28
N SER A 15 -9.79 0.38 -10.42
CA SER A 15 -11.08 1.01 -10.06
C SER A 15 -11.16 1.32 -8.57
N LEU A 16 -11.70 2.48 -8.22
CA LEU A 16 -12.06 2.82 -6.84
C LEU A 16 -13.57 2.64 -6.65
N ILE A 17 -13.95 1.87 -5.63
CA ILE A 17 -15.34 1.58 -5.30
C ILE A 17 -15.66 2.20 -3.94
N ALA A 18 -16.55 3.20 -3.93
CA ALA A 18 -17.02 3.85 -2.72
C ALA A 18 -18.39 3.29 -2.30
N THR A 19 -18.54 2.88 -1.03
CA THR A 19 -19.85 2.50 -0.50
C THR A 19 -20.70 3.74 -0.21
N LYS A 20 -22.02 3.58 -0.08
CA LYS A 20 -22.92 4.68 0.31
C LYS A 20 -22.47 5.37 1.61
N GLY A 21 -21.93 4.60 2.56
CA GLY A 21 -21.42 5.14 3.82
C GLY A 21 -20.21 6.07 3.63
N PHE A 22 -19.38 5.86 2.60
CA PHE A 22 -18.21 6.71 2.35
C PHE A 22 -18.60 8.18 2.15
N PHE A 23 -19.68 8.43 1.41
CA PHE A 23 -20.19 9.78 1.15
C PHE A 23 -20.83 10.46 2.37
N GLN A 24 -21.03 9.72 3.46
CA GLN A 24 -21.53 10.27 4.73
C GLN A 24 -20.39 10.72 5.65
N LEU A 25 -19.13 10.42 5.30
CA LEU A 25 -17.98 10.85 6.07
C LEU A 25 -17.73 12.35 5.92
N PRO A 26 -17.12 13.02 6.92
CA PRO A 26 -16.71 14.41 6.78
C PRO A 26 -15.75 14.62 5.60
N ASP A 27 -15.86 15.75 4.91
CA ASP A 27 -15.08 16.05 3.68
C ASP A 27 -13.57 15.77 3.84
N ARG A 28 -12.96 16.24 4.93
CA ARG A 28 -11.53 16.02 5.18
C ARG A 28 -11.17 14.55 5.40
N VAL A 29 -12.08 13.75 5.96
CA VAL A 29 -11.90 12.30 6.13
C VAL A 29 -12.00 11.61 4.78
N MET A 30 -12.97 11.99 3.93
CA MET A 30 -13.08 11.49 2.56
C MET A 30 -11.82 11.81 1.76
N ARG A 31 -11.32 13.05 1.81
CA ARG A 31 -10.06 13.45 1.16
C ARG A 31 -8.88 12.62 1.60
N PHE A 32 -8.74 12.38 2.91
CA PHE A 32 -7.69 11.51 3.45
C PHE A 32 -7.73 10.11 2.83
N LEU A 33 -8.89 9.45 2.89
CA LEU A 33 -9.07 8.08 2.41
C LEU A 33 -8.88 8.00 0.89
N LEU A 34 -9.45 8.96 0.15
CA LEU A 34 -9.36 9.03 -1.31
C LEU A 34 -7.92 9.22 -1.76
N ALA A 35 -7.21 10.22 -1.22
CA ALA A 35 -5.82 10.48 -1.59
C ALA A 35 -4.90 9.31 -1.20
N SER A 36 -5.15 8.67 -0.05
CA SER A 36 -4.41 7.46 0.34
C SER A 36 -4.58 6.34 -0.69
N ARG A 37 -5.81 6.07 -1.16
CA ARG A 37 -6.06 5.04 -2.18
C ARG A 37 -5.54 5.42 -3.56
N LEU A 38 -5.69 6.68 -3.97
CA LEU A 38 -5.13 7.18 -5.24
C LEU A 38 -3.61 7.04 -5.29
N SER A 39 -2.92 7.17 -4.16
CA SER A 39 -1.46 7.00 -4.11
C SER A 39 -1.00 5.61 -4.58
N TYR A 40 -1.78 4.55 -4.33
CA TYR A 40 -1.49 3.21 -4.83
C TYR A 40 -1.60 3.16 -6.35
N ILE A 41 -2.61 3.81 -6.94
CA ILE A 41 -2.79 3.86 -8.39
C ILE A 41 -1.65 4.63 -9.04
N LEU A 42 -1.37 5.84 -8.56
CA LEU A 42 -0.35 6.72 -9.12
C LEU A 42 1.06 6.12 -9.07
N LYS A 43 1.33 5.27 -8.07
CA LYS A 43 2.62 4.58 -7.92
C LYS A 43 2.66 3.20 -8.60
N GLY A 44 1.58 2.76 -9.26
CA GLY A 44 1.52 1.44 -9.89
C GLY A 44 1.46 0.27 -8.90
N PHE A 45 0.99 0.53 -7.67
CA PHE A 45 0.89 -0.42 -6.57
C PHE A 45 -0.56 -0.88 -6.30
N SER A 46 -1.46 -0.74 -7.27
CA SER A 46 -2.88 -1.13 -7.09
C SER A 46 -3.05 -2.58 -6.63
N PHE A 47 -2.22 -3.49 -7.11
CA PHE A 47 -2.25 -4.89 -6.69
C PHE A 47 -1.83 -5.11 -5.22
N LEU A 48 -0.97 -4.23 -4.68
CA LEU A 48 -0.48 -4.30 -3.30
C LEU A 48 -1.55 -3.91 -2.28
N ALA A 49 -2.65 -3.29 -2.70
CA ALA A 49 -3.73 -2.94 -1.78
C ALA A 49 -4.53 -4.14 -1.25
N LYS A 50 -4.37 -5.33 -1.85
CA LYS A 50 -5.16 -6.54 -1.52
C LYS A 50 -4.35 -7.78 -1.17
N ILE A 51 -3.03 -7.72 -1.22
CA ILE A 51 -2.18 -8.87 -0.89
C ILE A 51 -1.43 -8.63 0.41
N HIS A 52 -1.15 -9.70 1.14
CA HIS A 52 -0.31 -9.68 2.34
C HIS A 52 1.16 -9.93 2.01
N ALA A 53 2.05 -9.59 2.94
CA ALA A 53 3.50 -9.75 2.78
C ALA A 53 3.90 -11.18 2.34
N ARG A 54 3.32 -12.21 2.98
CA ARG A 54 3.55 -13.61 2.61
C ARG A 54 3.11 -13.93 1.17
N GLN A 55 1.99 -13.39 0.71
CA GLN A 55 1.53 -13.62 -0.67
C GLN A 55 2.45 -12.92 -1.68
N LEU A 56 2.96 -11.74 -1.35
CA LEU A 56 3.96 -11.05 -2.16
C LEU A 56 5.27 -11.85 -2.22
N GLU A 57 5.74 -12.36 -1.09
CA GLU A 57 6.91 -13.24 -1.00
C GLU A 57 6.72 -14.48 -1.88
N GLU A 58 5.61 -15.20 -1.73
CA GLU A 58 5.29 -16.38 -2.54
C GLU A 58 5.28 -16.08 -4.05
N LEU A 59 4.74 -14.92 -4.46
CA LEU A 59 4.75 -14.48 -5.86
C LEU A 59 6.17 -14.19 -6.38
N VAL A 60 7.00 -13.51 -5.59
CA VAL A 60 8.38 -13.17 -5.98
C VAL A 60 9.25 -14.43 -6.04
N HIS A 61 9.13 -15.34 -5.06
CA HIS A 61 9.85 -16.61 -5.10
C HIS A 61 9.36 -17.53 -6.22
N GLY A 62 8.04 -17.55 -6.50
CA GLY A 62 7.49 -18.26 -7.66
C GLY A 62 8.00 -17.72 -9.00
N LEU A 63 8.22 -16.40 -9.09
CA LEU A 63 8.89 -15.78 -10.25
C LEU A 63 10.34 -16.28 -10.38
N PHE A 64 11.11 -16.31 -9.30
CA PHE A 64 12.49 -16.80 -9.35
C PHE A 64 12.60 -18.28 -9.72
N GLU A 65 11.71 -19.11 -9.18
CA GLU A 65 11.67 -20.53 -9.55
C GLU A 65 11.25 -20.73 -11.01
N PHE A 66 10.31 -19.92 -11.53
CA PHE A 66 9.96 -19.96 -12.95
C PHE A 66 11.17 -19.71 -13.87
N TYR A 67 12.09 -18.82 -13.46
CA TYR A 67 13.35 -18.56 -14.17
C TYR A 67 14.50 -19.50 -13.77
N GLN A 68 14.18 -20.62 -13.10
CA GLN A 68 15.09 -21.73 -12.78
C GLN A 68 16.35 -21.31 -12.00
N ARG A 69 16.24 -20.28 -11.16
CA ARG A 69 17.35 -19.85 -10.29
C ARG A 69 17.07 -20.40 -8.89
N LYS A 70 17.93 -21.30 -8.40
CA LYS A 70 17.74 -22.08 -7.15
C LYS A 70 17.51 -21.19 -5.92
N GLY A 71 16.55 -21.55 -5.06
CA GLY A 71 16.30 -20.93 -3.75
C GLY A 71 14.85 -21.01 -3.21
N GLY A 72 14.08 -22.05 -3.56
CA GLY A 72 12.62 -22.07 -3.37
C GLY A 72 12.12 -22.34 -1.95
N LEU A 73 11.05 -21.64 -1.57
CA LEU A 73 10.15 -21.97 -0.45
C LEU A 73 9.26 -23.18 -0.81
N PRO A 74 8.64 -23.89 0.17
CA PRO A 74 7.89 -25.13 -0.06
C PRO A 74 6.72 -25.10 -1.07
N ASN A 75 6.25 -23.94 -1.53
CA ASN A 75 5.14 -23.79 -2.50
C ASN A 75 5.52 -23.09 -3.81
N SER A 76 6.81 -22.81 -4.04
CA SER A 76 7.23 -21.97 -5.15
C SER A 76 7.00 -22.62 -6.53
N ALA A 77 6.98 -23.96 -6.63
CA ALA A 77 6.79 -24.70 -7.88
C ALA A 77 5.36 -24.56 -8.46
N GLU A 78 4.33 -24.59 -7.60
CA GLU A 78 2.96 -24.39 -8.04
C GLU A 78 2.71 -22.95 -8.47
N MET A 79 3.28 -21.99 -7.72
CA MET A 79 3.20 -20.58 -8.07
C MET A 79 3.91 -20.29 -9.39
N ALA A 80 5.08 -20.88 -9.62
CA ALA A 80 5.81 -20.80 -10.89
C ALA A 80 4.98 -21.30 -12.08
N LYS A 81 4.25 -22.41 -11.92
CA LYS A 81 3.31 -22.92 -12.95
C LYS A 81 2.19 -21.91 -13.24
N LYS A 82 1.58 -21.32 -12.21
CA LYS A 82 0.53 -20.30 -12.35
C LYS A 82 1.07 -19.05 -13.06
N ILE A 83 2.23 -18.56 -12.66
CA ILE A 83 2.89 -17.40 -13.31
C ILE A 83 3.16 -17.69 -14.79
N LYS A 84 3.66 -18.90 -15.10
CA LYS A 84 3.95 -19.32 -16.49
C LYS A 84 2.70 -19.32 -17.37
N SER A 85 1.55 -19.73 -16.84
CA SER A 85 0.29 -19.76 -17.61
C SER A 85 -0.38 -18.40 -17.70
N SER A 86 -0.20 -17.52 -16.71
CA SER A 86 -0.80 -16.18 -16.69
C SER A 86 -0.03 -15.12 -17.50
N LEU A 87 1.29 -15.28 -17.70
CA LEU A 87 2.10 -14.27 -18.39
C LEU A 87 2.32 -14.58 -19.87
N SER A 88 2.15 -13.55 -20.71
CA SER A 88 2.48 -13.63 -22.13
C SER A 88 3.98 -13.87 -22.36
N ARG A 89 4.36 -14.46 -23.51
CA ARG A 89 5.78 -14.62 -23.88
C ARG A 89 6.54 -13.29 -23.93
N LYS A 90 5.88 -12.22 -24.38
CA LYS A 90 6.46 -10.87 -24.45
C LYS A 90 6.76 -10.32 -23.06
N THR A 91 5.80 -10.43 -22.14
CA THR A 91 5.95 -9.99 -20.74
C THR A 91 7.07 -10.77 -20.05
N ARG A 92 7.13 -12.09 -20.26
CA ARG A 92 8.20 -12.92 -19.69
C ARG A 92 9.59 -12.42 -20.10
N LYS A 93 9.85 -12.31 -21.40
CA LYS A 93 11.14 -11.79 -21.91
C LYS A 93 11.52 -10.41 -21.36
N ALA A 94 10.55 -9.56 -21.06
CA ALA A 94 10.80 -8.24 -20.48
C ALA A 94 11.22 -8.31 -19.00
N LEU A 95 10.81 -9.36 -18.28
CA LEU A 95 11.13 -9.58 -16.86
C LEU A 95 12.50 -10.27 -16.67
N ASP A 96 12.96 -11.08 -17.62
CA ASP A 96 14.27 -11.77 -17.58
C ASP A 96 15.43 -10.89 -17.09
N PRO A 97 15.71 -9.69 -17.67
CA PRO A 97 16.84 -8.87 -17.23
C PRO A 97 16.65 -8.31 -15.82
N MET A 98 15.41 -7.96 -15.43
CA MET A 98 15.14 -7.40 -14.10
C MET A 98 15.38 -8.45 -13.01
N ILE A 99 14.97 -9.69 -13.26
CA ILE A 99 15.20 -10.83 -12.37
C ILE A 99 16.68 -11.19 -12.34
N ALA A 100 17.38 -11.08 -13.46
CA ALA A 100 18.82 -11.28 -13.49
C ALA A 100 19.56 -10.33 -12.56
N THR A 101 19.28 -9.03 -12.66
CA THR A 101 19.87 -7.99 -11.81
C THR A 101 19.54 -8.18 -10.33
N TYR A 102 18.30 -8.57 -10.02
CA TYR A 102 17.89 -8.80 -8.64
C TYR A 102 18.72 -9.91 -7.98
N LEU A 103 18.90 -11.02 -8.69
CA LEU A 103 19.61 -12.20 -8.20
C LEU A 103 21.12 -11.96 -8.09
N GLU A 104 21.70 -11.18 -9.00
CA GLU A 104 23.10 -10.75 -8.92
C GLU A 104 23.38 -9.88 -7.68
N ARG A 105 22.42 -9.03 -7.31
CA ARG A 105 22.57 -8.11 -6.17
C ARG A 105 22.26 -8.74 -4.82
N ASN A 106 21.80 -10.00 -4.79
CA ASN A 106 21.39 -10.72 -3.59
C ASN A 106 20.53 -9.86 -2.64
N ILE A 107 19.58 -9.12 -3.20
CA ILE A 107 18.74 -8.20 -2.42
C ILE A 107 17.86 -9.04 -1.51
N GLN A 108 18.01 -8.85 -0.20
CA GLN A 108 17.07 -9.37 0.78
C GLN A 108 15.97 -8.33 1.00
N ILE A 109 14.75 -8.67 0.60
CA ILE A 109 13.57 -7.84 0.86
C ILE A 109 12.91 -8.35 2.13
N ASP A 110 12.77 -7.44 3.10
CA ASP A 110 11.82 -7.60 4.19
C ASP A 110 10.42 -7.18 3.68
N TYR A 111 9.62 -8.17 3.29
CA TYR A 111 8.30 -7.93 2.67
C TYR A 111 7.32 -7.27 3.63
N GLU A 112 7.40 -7.55 4.93
CA GLU A 112 6.53 -6.92 5.92
C GLU A 112 6.85 -5.44 6.03
N LYS A 113 8.14 -5.10 6.19
CA LYS A 113 8.59 -3.71 6.24
C LYS A 113 8.28 -2.97 4.95
N TYR A 114 8.44 -3.61 3.79
CA TYR A 114 8.11 -3.03 2.49
C TYR A 114 6.62 -2.67 2.40
N MET A 115 5.72 -3.59 2.78
CA MET A 115 4.28 -3.35 2.76
C MET A 115 3.87 -2.24 3.73
N ILE A 116 4.44 -2.23 4.94
CA ILE A 116 4.21 -1.16 5.93
C ILE A 116 4.65 0.19 5.36
N GLN A 117 5.80 0.27 4.71
CA GLN A 117 6.30 1.53 4.15
C GLN A 117 5.43 2.06 2.99
N ILE A 118 4.90 1.18 2.16
CA ILE A 118 3.95 1.56 1.11
C ILE A 118 2.68 2.14 1.72
N GLU A 119 2.13 1.45 2.71
CA GLU A 119 0.92 1.88 3.41
C GLU A 119 1.12 3.20 4.16
N GLU A 120 2.25 3.36 4.87
CA GLU A 120 2.62 4.64 5.47
C GLU A 120 2.74 5.75 4.43
N GLY A 121 3.39 5.49 3.30
CA GLY A 121 3.49 6.45 2.20
C GLY A 121 2.13 6.86 1.66
N ALA A 122 1.18 5.92 1.59
CA ALA A 122 -0.19 6.20 1.20
C ALA A 122 -0.89 7.11 2.22
N PHE A 123 -0.82 6.80 3.52
CA PHE A 123 -1.43 7.64 4.55
C PHE A 123 -0.79 9.02 4.65
N ARG A 124 0.52 9.13 4.49
CA ARG A 124 1.22 10.44 4.44
C ARG A 124 0.70 11.29 3.27
N THR A 125 0.44 10.66 2.13
CA THR A 125 -0.25 11.31 1.00
C THR A 125 -1.66 11.75 1.42
N GLY A 126 -2.42 10.87 2.06
CA GLY A 126 -3.72 11.20 2.64
C GLY A 126 -3.69 12.43 3.54
N LEU A 127 -2.72 12.52 4.45
CA LEU A 127 -2.55 13.64 5.38
C LEU A 127 -2.30 14.95 4.65
N LEU A 128 -1.46 14.90 3.61
CA LEU A 128 -1.12 16.06 2.79
C LEU A 128 -2.37 16.69 2.16
N PHE A 129 -3.26 15.86 1.61
CA PHE A 129 -4.47 16.31 0.93
C PHE A 129 -5.65 16.61 1.87
N SER A 130 -5.73 15.96 3.03
CA SER A 130 -6.76 16.26 4.03
C SER A 130 -6.45 17.54 4.81
N ASN A 131 -5.17 17.89 4.93
CA ASN A 131 -4.66 19.00 5.74
C ASN A 131 -5.29 19.03 7.14
N SER A 132 -5.47 17.86 7.76
CA SER A 132 -6.02 17.76 9.10
C SER A 132 -5.58 16.47 9.76
N LEU A 133 -4.69 16.58 10.73
CA LEU A 133 -4.24 15.43 11.50
C LEU A 133 -5.42 14.72 12.20
N LYS A 134 -6.37 15.49 12.75
CA LYS A 134 -7.59 14.94 13.36
C LYS A 134 -8.40 14.13 12.35
N ALA A 135 -8.71 14.69 11.17
CA ALA A 135 -9.48 13.97 10.16
C ALA A 135 -8.74 12.74 9.63
N SER A 136 -7.43 12.81 9.46
CA SER A 136 -6.62 11.68 9.04
C SER A 136 -6.59 10.56 10.08
N LEU A 137 -6.47 10.88 11.37
CA LEU A 137 -6.55 9.88 12.44
C LEU A 137 -7.94 9.22 12.50
N THR A 138 -9.00 9.99 12.29
CA THR A 138 -10.36 9.44 12.14
C THR A 138 -10.43 8.51 10.93
N GLY A 139 -9.95 8.95 9.75
CA GLY A 139 -9.94 8.12 8.55
C GLY A 139 -9.12 6.84 8.70
N LEU A 140 -7.99 6.90 9.40
CA LEU A 140 -7.15 5.74 9.69
C LEU A 140 -7.87 4.76 10.63
N LYS A 141 -8.61 5.27 11.63
CA LYS A 141 -9.45 4.46 12.50
C LYS A 141 -10.55 3.74 11.71
N GLU A 142 -11.24 4.46 10.82
CA GLU A 142 -12.27 3.90 9.93
C GLU A 142 -11.69 2.83 8.99
N TYR A 143 -10.50 3.10 8.42
CA TYR A 143 -9.79 2.17 7.52
C TYR A 143 -9.56 0.80 8.15
N TYR A 144 -9.06 0.79 9.39
CA TYR A 144 -8.79 -0.44 10.14
C TYR A 144 -10.01 -0.96 10.92
N GLN A 145 -11.15 -0.27 10.82
CA GLN A 145 -12.40 -0.61 11.52
C GLN A 145 -12.23 -0.74 13.06
N LEU A 146 -11.28 0.02 13.62
CA LEU A 146 -10.97 -0.02 15.04
C LEU A 146 -12.11 0.61 15.85
N GLN A 147 -12.47 0.00 16.97
CA GLN A 147 -13.57 0.49 17.82
C GLN A 147 -13.05 1.33 18.99
N GLU A 148 -11.81 1.08 19.41
CA GLU A 148 -11.16 1.71 20.56
C GLU A 148 -11.03 3.22 20.43
N SER A 149 -10.85 3.91 21.56
CA SER A 149 -10.57 5.34 21.53
C SER A 149 -9.21 5.63 20.86
N LEU A 150 -9.07 6.80 20.23
CA LEU A 150 -7.79 7.20 19.63
C LEU A 150 -6.63 7.17 20.64
N LYS A 151 -6.91 7.47 21.91
CA LYS A 151 -5.91 7.42 22.99
C LYS A 151 -5.42 5.99 23.26
N GLU A 152 -6.30 4.99 23.20
CA GLU A 152 -5.92 3.59 23.37
C GLU A 152 -5.17 3.06 22.16
N ILE A 153 -5.63 3.41 20.95
CA ILE A 153 -4.96 3.04 19.70
C ILE A 153 -3.54 3.59 19.70
N LEU A 154 -3.36 4.86 20.06
CA LEU A 154 -2.04 5.49 20.11
C LEU A 154 -1.09 4.86 21.11
N LYS A 155 -1.58 4.26 22.20
CA LYS A 155 -0.71 3.56 23.16
C LYS A 155 -0.21 2.22 22.61
N LYS A 156 -0.98 1.57 21.75
CA LYS A 156 -0.75 0.18 21.33
C LYS A 156 -0.23 0.05 19.90
N ASN A 157 -0.48 1.04 19.05
CA ASN A 157 -0.24 0.94 17.62
C ASN A 157 0.89 1.89 17.14
N PRO A 158 2.08 1.35 16.85
CA PRO A 158 3.22 2.13 16.37
C PRO A 158 2.96 2.90 15.06
N LEU A 159 2.08 2.39 14.18
CA LEU A 159 1.74 3.07 12.94
C LEU A 159 1.07 4.43 13.21
N PHE A 160 0.09 4.46 14.13
CA PHE A 160 -0.58 5.71 14.51
C PHE A 160 0.38 6.69 15.18
N GLN A 161 1.30 6.21 16.01
CA GLN A 161 2.35 7.04 16.63
C GLN A 161 3.26 7.67 15.57
N ARG A 162 3.81 6.86 14.66
CA ARG A 162 4.67 7.32 13.56
C ARG A 162 3.93 8.30 12.64
N PHE A 163 2.65 8.06 12.40
CA PHE A 163 1.81 8.94 11.59
C PHE A 163 1.64 10.34 12.23
N ILE A 164 1.42 10.41 13.55
CA ILE A 164 1.39 11.68 14.27
C ILE A 164 2.74 12.38 14.20
N LEU A 165 3.83 11.65 14.48
CA LEU A 165 5.18 12.21 14.44
C LEU A 165 5.52 12.81 13.07
N TYR A 166 5.11 12.14 11.99
CA TYR A 166 5.23 12.68 10.63
C TYR A 166 4.39 13.95 10.46
N GLY A 167 3.14 13.97 10.93
CA GLY A 167 2.26 15.12 10.76
C GLY A 167 2.72 16.41 11.47
N ILE A 168 3.66 16.30 12.41
CA ILE A 168 4.29 17.43 13.10
C ILE A 168 5.76 17.63 12.72
N SER A 169 6.30 16.82 11.80
CA SER A 169 7.71 16.89 11.43
C SER A 169 8.01 18.09 10.54
N SER A 170 9.25 18.58 10.61
CA SER A 170 9.75 19.61 9.68
C SER A 170 9.70 19.15 8.22
N GLU A 171 9.90 17.86 7.96
CA GLU A 171 9.79 17.24 6.63
C GLU A 171 8.39 17.46 6.04
N TYR A 172 7.34 17.17 6.80
CA TYR A 172 5.96 17.36 6.35
C TYR A 172 5.65 18.84 6.07
N LEU A 173 6.09 19.73 6.96
CA LEU A 173 5.89 21.18 6.79
C LEU A 173 6.65 21.72 5.55
N ALA A 174 7.87 21.27 5.33
CA ALA A 174 8.68 21.62 4.16
C ALA A 174 8.05 21.11 2.86
N LEU A 175 7.57 19.85 2.84
CA LEU A 175 6.88 19.27 1.69
C LEU A 175 5.60 20.04 1.34
N ARG A 176 4.82 20.45 2.35
CA ARG A 176 3.64 21.28 2.11
C ARG A 176 3.99 22.62 1.51
N LYS A 177 5.04 23.27 2.00
CA LYS A 177 5.51 24.54 1.47
C LYS A 177 5.97 24.41 0.01
N SER A 178 6.72 23.35 -0.32
CA SER A 178 7.21 23.14 -1.70
C SER A 178 6.09 22.84 -2.68
N LEU A 179 5.00 22.24 -2.23
CA LEU A 179 3.82 21.95 -3.04
C LEU A 179 2.81 23.12 -3.10
N GLY A 180 3.08 24.26 -2.47
CA GLY A 180 2.14 25.38 -2.40
C GLY A 180 0.88 25.08 -1.59
N LEU A 181 0.95 24.08 -0.69
CA LEU A 181 -0.14 23.64 0.18
C LEU A 181 -0.03 24.22 1.59
N SER A 182 0.99 25.03 1.88
CA SER A 182 1.09 25.79 3.13
C SER A 182 0.05 26.92 3.14
N VAL A 183 -0.83 26.91 4.14
CA VAL A 183 -1.70 28.03 4.47
C VAL A 183 -0.99 28.87 5.51
#